data_AF-A0A8S9BMY8-F1
#
_entry.id   AF-A0A8S9BMY8-F1
#
_cell.length_a   1.000
_cell.length_b   1.000
_cell.length_c   1.000
_cell.angle_alpha   90.00
_cell.angle_beta   90.00
_cell.angle_gamma   90.00
#
_symmetry.space_group_name_H-M   'P 1'
#
loop_
_entity.id
_entity.type
_entity.pdbx_description
1 polymer ?
#
loop_
_entity_poly.entity_id
_entity_poly.type
_entity_poly.pdbx_seq_one_letter_code
_entity_poly.pdbx_strand_id
1 'polypeptide(L)'
;MADIRAHPEQDEEHEVRSIFSSTIIAKEIPRHSGASPGELLIEAARRNNTDLLKEVIDGCKSEEEAAKLLNETKTVLGNYIYHEAALRGNYEIIDTLLDQPGFECDPISRIEGDTPLHSAIRYINTIYSDSPTNPQVSEFASELISMMIEAGSDPKLKNKANLTPYQLVDPRNEKLRQQIQDAIDVEMMKGDYIEDEEGGEEGEEEEEGGVGSASDSDFDPEEYRREKERREKAKKAANGGA
;
A
#
# COMPACT_ATOMS: atom_id res chain seq x y z
N MET A 1 16.74 53.24 66.78
CA MET A 1 17.78 52.23 66.51
C MET A 1 17.17 50.88 66.92
N ALA A 2 16.95 49.92 66.01
CA ALA A 2 17.85 49.32 65.02
C ALA A 2 18.81 48.29 65.66
N ASP A 3 18.98 47.07 65.15
CA ASP A 3 18.22 46.33 64.11
C ASP A 3 18.37 44.83 64.39
N ILE A 4 17.33 44.02 64.13
CA ILE A 4 17.43 42.55 64.12
C ILE A 4 17.00 42.03 62.75
N ARG A 5 18.00 41.57 61.99
CA ARG A 5 17.89 41.17 60.59
C ARG A 5 17.50 39.70 60.49
N ALA A 6 16.22 39.41 60.32
CA ALA A 6 15.73 38.12 59.84
C ALA A 6 15.68 38.12 58.30
N HIS A 7 15.93 36.97 57.67
CA HIS A 7 15.95 36.85 56.21
C HIS A 7 14.52 36.73 55.65
N PRO A 8 14.18 37.42 54.54
CA PRO A 8 13.14 37.01 53.63
C PRO A 8 13.72 35.97 52.65
N GLU A 9 13.48 34.69 52.94
CA GLU A 9 13.55 33.62 51.95
C GLU A 9 12.13 33.03 51.81
N GLN A 10 11.80 32.49 50.63
CA GLN A 10 10.53 31.85 50.29
C GLN A 10 9.31 32.80 50.15
N ASP A 11 9.20 33.48 49.00
CA ASP A 11 7.89 33.96 48.47
C ASP A 11 7.82 34.11 46.93
N GLU A 12 8.95 34.15 46.19
CA GLU A 12 8.93 34.39 44.72
C GLU A 12 8.80 33.16 43.80
N GLU A 13 9.03 31.92 44.29
CA GLU A 13 8.97 30.72 43.41
C GLU A 13 7.54 30.27 43.03
N HIS A 14 6.50 30.80 43.69
CA HIS A 14 5.16 30.20 43.61
C HIS A 14 4.25 30.76 42.50
N GLU A 15 4.61 31.89 41.87
CA GLU A 15 3.79 32.50 40.80
C GLU A 15 4.16 31.99 39.39
N VAL A 16 5.40 31.52 39.19
CA VAL A 16 5.87 31.03 37.87
C VAL A 16 5.28 29.67 37.47
N ARG A 17 4.83 28.85 38.43
CA ARG A 17 4.25 27.52 38.17
C ARG A 17 2.78 27.54 37.74
N SER A 18 2.08 28.67 37.88
CA SER A 18 0.64 28.75 37.57
C SER A 18 0.33 29.03 36.09
N ILE A 19 1.32 29.42 35.27
CA ILE A 19 1.12 29.92 33.90
C ILE A 19 1.30 28.82 32.84
N PHE A 20 2.02 27.73 33.17
CA PHE A 20 2.39 26.66 32.24
C PHE A 20 1.61 25.33 32.42
N SER A 21 0.51 25.33 33.17
CA SER A 21 -0.30 24.12 33.39
C SER A 21 -1.74 24.27 32.92
N SER A 22 -2.27 23.18 32.36
CA SER A 22 -3.71 22.91 32.13
C SER A 22 -4.44 23.65 30.99
N THR A 23 -3.88 24.65 30.31
CA THR A 23 -4.43 25.16 29.03
C THR A 23 -3.91 24.37 27.82
N ILE A 24 -3.92 23.04 27.91
CA ILE A 24 -4.07 22.22 26.70
C ILE A 24 -5.53 22.36 26.31
N ILE A 25 -5.82 23.24 25.35
CA ILE A 25 -7.12 23.26 24.69
C ILE A 25 -7.19 21.95 23.91
N ALA A 26 -7.83 20.94 24.49
CA ALA A 26 -8.22 19.75 23.76
C ALA A 26 -9.17 20.21 22.64
N LYS A 27 -8.64 20.32 21.43
CA LYS A 27 -9.38 20.72 20.23
C LYS A 27 -10.45 19.66 20.00
N GLU A 28 -11.67 19.97 20.44
CA GLU A 28 -12.74 18.97 20.50
C GLU A 28 -13.16 18.63 19.07
N ILE A 29 -12.91 17.38 18.64
CA ILE A 29 -13.11 16.93 17.25
C ILE A 29 -14.50 17.38 16.78
N PRO A 30 -14.59 18.19 15.71
CA PRO A 30 -15.81 18.93 15.40
C PRO A 30 -16.98 18.00 15.08
N ARG A 31 -17.92 17.91 16.03
CA ARG A 31 -19.08 17.01 15.98
C ARG A 31 -20.15 17.56 15.02
N HIS A 32 -19.86 17.58 13.72
CA HIS A 32 -20.81 18.00 12.69
C HIS A 32 -22.12 17.19 12.80
N SER A 33 -23.16 17.84 13.33
CA SER A 33 -24.52 17.29 13.56
C SER A 33 -24.60 15.94 14.30
N GLY A 34 -23.64 15.64 15.19
CA GLY A 34 -23.68 14.45 16.05
C GLY A 34 -23.19 13.15 15.41
N ALA A 35 -22.63 13.19 14.19
CA ALA A 35 -21.86 12.08 13.64
C ALA A 35 -20.55 11.86 14.44
N SER A 36 -20.08 10.62 14.49
CA SER A 36 -18.76 10.30 15.06
C SER A 36 -17.62 10.65 14.09
N PRO A 37 -16.37 10.82 14.57
CA PRO A 37 -15.22 11.14 13.71
C PRO A 37 -15.03 10.12 12.57
N GLY A 38 -15.20 8.83 12.84
CA GLY A 38 -15.11 7.78 11.81
C GLY A 38 -16.20 7.88 10.75
N GLU A 39 -17.43 8.27 11.11
CA GLU A 39 -18.51 8.51 10.14
C GLU A 39 -18.24 9.75 9.28
N LEU A 40 -17.65 10.81 9.87
CA LEU A 40 -17.22 12.00 9.13
C LEU A 40 -16.10 11.66 8.14
N LEU A 41 -15.11 10.86 8.53
CA LEU A 41 -14.05 10.36 7.63
C LEU A 41 -14.62 9.51 6.48
N ILE A 42 -15.59 8.63 6.76
CA ILE A 42 -16.26 7.81 5.75
C ILE A 42 -17.04 8.68 4.76
N GLU A 43 -17.80 9.68 5.22
CA GLU A 43 -18.53 10.58 4.30
C GLU A 43 -17.60 11.55 3.56
N ALA A 44 -16.50 11.98 4.17
CA ALA A 44 -15.45 12.73 3.48
C ALA A 44 -14.85 11.93 2.33
N ALA A 45 -14.41 10.68 2.62
CA ALA A 45 -13.84 9.76 1.64
C ALA A 45 -14.82 9.37 0.53
N ARG A 46 -16.13 9.38 0.79
CA ARG A 46 -17.18 9.12 -0.23
C ARG A 46 -17.49 10.30 -1.14
N ARG A 47 -17.40 11.52 -0.61
CA ARG A 47 -17.82 12.76 -1.28
C ARG A 47 -16.67 13.55 -1.91
N ASN A 48 -15.46 13.00 -1.86
CA ASN A 48 -14.20 13.68 -2.22
C ASN A 48 -13.99 15.00 -1.46
N ASN A 49 -14.40 15.04 -0.18
CA ASN A 49 -14.34 16.25 0.64
C ASN A 49 -13.06 16.26 1.49
N THR A 50 -11.96 16.72 0.89
CA THR A 50 -10.65 16.83 1.54
C THR A 50 -10.61 17.84 2.68
N ASP A 51 -11.44 18.89 2.63
CA ASP A 51 -11.58 19.87 3.72
C ASP A 51 -12.09 19.19 5.01
N LEU A 52 -13.15 18.38 4.90
CA LEU A 52 -13.71 17.63 6.05
C LEU A 52 -12.75 16.53 6.54
N LEU A 53 -12.01 15.88 5.63
CA LEU A 53 -10.96 14.92 6.01
C LEU A 53 -9.89 15.61 6.87
N LYS A 54 -9.39 16.76 6.41
CA LYS A 54 -8.39 17.56 7.13
C LYS A 54 -8.95 18.15 8.42
N GLU A 55 -10.21 18.61 8.45
CA GLU A 55 -10.91 19.09 9.65
C GLU A 55 -10.94 18.03 10.79
N VAL A 56 -11.13 16.75 10.45
CA VAL A 56 -11.13 15.65 11.42
C VAL A 56 -9.71 15.24 11.84
N ILE A 57 -8.76 15.17 10.91
CA ILE A 57 -7.34 14.88 11.19
C ILE A 57 -6.76 15.95 12.12
N ASP A 58 -6.92 17.22 11.76
CA ASP A 58 -6.52 18.39 12.54
C ASP A 58 -7.22 18.46 13.92
N GLY A 59 -8.30 17.70 14.14
CA GLY A 59 -8.99 17.56 15.43
C GLY A 59 -8.37 16.52 16.36
N CYS A 60 -7.45 15.67 15.88
CA CYS A 60 -6.73 14.72 16.71
C CYS A 60 -5.65 15.42 17.55
N LYS A 61 -5.25 14.82 18.68
CA LYS A 61 -4.27 15.40 19.61
C LYS A 61 -2.81 15.19 19.18
N SER A 62 -2.56 14.20 18.33
CA SER A 62 -1.26 13.87 17.77
C SER A 62 -1.40 13.07 16.48
N GLU A 63 -0.30 12.96 15.73
CA GLU A 63 -0.22 12.19 14.49
C GLU A 63 -0.57 10.71 14.71
N GLU A 64 -0.20 10.11 15.84
CA GLU A 64 -0.52 8.71 16.15
C GLU A 64 -2.01 8.50 16.47
N GLU A 65 -2.70 9.52 17.03
CA GLU A 65 -4.16 9.46 17.21
C GLU A 65 -4.88 9.57 15.86
N ALA A 66 -4.37 10.41 14.95
CA ALA A 66 -4.88 10.52 13.58
C ALA A 66 -4.64 9.22 12.79
N ALA A 67 -3.41 8.73 12.69
CA ALA A 67 -3.04 7.49 12.01
C ALA A 67 -3.88 6.30 12.49
N LYS A 68 -4.01 6.15 13.82
CA LYS A 68 -4.86 5.11 14.42
C LYS A 68 -6.33 5.27 14.00
N LEU A 69 -6.89 6.48 14.07
CA LEU A 69 -8.27 6.74 13.68
C LEU A 69 -8.50 6.42 12.19
N LEU A 70 -7.57 6.79 11.31
CA LEU A 70 -7.62 6.53 9.87
C LEU A 70 -7.57 5.02 9.58
N ASN A 71 -6.65 4.28 10.20
CA ASN A 71 -6.45 2.84 9.97
C ASN A 71 -7.55 1.97 10.66
N GLU A 72 -8.10 2.40 11.81
CA GLU A 72 -9.18 1.65 12.48
C GLU A 72 -10.58 1.94 11.89
N THR A 73 -10.80 3.09 11.24
CA THR A 73 -12.13 3.49 10.73
C THR A 73 -12.60 2.61 9.56
N LYS A 74 -13.70 1.89 9.78
CA LYS A 74 -14.28 0.94 8.83
C LYS A 74 -15.79 1.11 8.71
N THR A 75 -16.33 0.92 7.50
CA THR A 75 -17.77 0.91 7.26
C THR A 75 -18.43 -0.35 7.82
N VAL A 76 -19.77 -0.37 7.90
CA VAL A 76 -20.56 -1.56 8.28
C VAL A 76 -20.32 -2.79 7.40
N LEU A 77 -19.78 -2.60 6.19
CA LEU A 77 -19.36 -3.69 5.29
C LEU A 77 -17.97 -4.23 5.65
N GLY A 78 -17.14 -3.44 6.34
CA GLY A 78 -15.75 -3.76 6.66
C GLY A 78 -14.76 -3.29 5.59
N ASN A 79 -15.12 -2.24 4.85
CA ASN A 79 -14.20 -1.46 4.02
C ASN A 79 -13.54 -0.41 4.90
N TYR A 80 -12.24 -0.19 4.77
CA TYR A 80 -11.54 0.94 5.39
C TYR A 80 -11.80 2.23 4.58
N ILE A 81 -11.51 3.41 5.13
CA ILE A 81 -11.68 4.69 4.41
C ILE A 81 -10.96 4.74 3.05
N TYR A 82 -9.78 4.13 2.95
CA TYR A 82 -9.01 4.05 1.70
C TYR A 82 -9.78 3.28 0.61
N HIS A 83 -10.46 2.18 0.97
CA HIS A 83 -11.30 1.43 0.02
C HIS A 83 -12.50 2.26 -0.45
N GLU A 84 -13.16 3.01 0.45
CA GLU A 84 -14.33 3.82 0.08
C GLU A 84 -13.95 4.98 -0.87
N ALA A 85 -12.71 5.48 -0.81
CA ALA A 85 -12.16 6.44 -1.77
C ALA A 85 -11.72 5.77 -3.08
N ALA A 86 -11.00 4.66 -3.00
CA ALA A 86 -10.50 3.91 -4.16
C ALA A 86 -11.62 3.32 -5.03
N LEU A 87 -12.71 2.82 -4.43
CA LEU A 87 -13.93 2.38 -5.13
C LEU A 87 -14.65 3.50 -5.90
N ARG A 88 -14.20 4.75 -5.78
CA ARG A 88 -14.78 5.95 -6.41
C ARG A 88 -13.78 6.74 -7.25
N GLY A 89 -12.50 6.38 -7.22
CA GLY A 89 -11.42 7.18 -7.81
C GLY A 89 -11.32 8.59 -7.23
N ASN A 90 -11.62 8.76 -5.94
CA ASN A 90 -11.51 10.03 -5.24
C ASN A 90 -10.03 10.36 -4.99
N TYR A 91 -9.34 10.81 -6.04
CA TYR A 91 -7.88 11.00 -6.10
C TYR A 91 -7.38 11.89 -4.96
N GLU A 92 -8.02 13.04 -4.75
CA GLU A 92 -7.58 14.07 -3.81
C GLU A 92 -7.73 13.62 -2.34
N ILE A 93 -8.69 12.72 -2.05
CA ILE A 93 -8.75 12.01 -0.77
C ILE A 93 -7.60 11.02 -0.64
N ILE A 94 -7.28 10.25 -1.70
CA ILE A 94 -6.23 9.23 -1.67
C ILE A 94 -4.86 9.88 -1.46
N ASP A 95 -4.55 10.92 -2.24
CA ASP A 95 -3.42 11.84 -2.09
C ASP A 95 -3.32 12.36 -0.64
N THR A 96 -4.37 12.99 -0.13
CA THR A 96 -4.42 13.49 1.27
C THR A 96 -4.21 12.38 2.32
N LEU A 97 -4.66 11.15 2.07
CA LEU A 97 -4.50 10.02 3.00
C LEU A 97 -3.08 9.44 2.98
N LEU A 98 -2.46 9.33 1.80
CA LEU A 98 -1.10 8.82 1.63
C LEU A 98 -0.04 9.77 2.21
N ASP A 99 -0.33 11.08 2.24
CA ASP A 99 0.46 12.09 2.96
C ASP A 99 0.49 11.89 4.49
N GLN A 100 -0.38 11.05 5.08
CA GLN A 100 -0.50 10.97 6.54
C GLN A 100 0.55 10.02 7.17
N PRO A 101 1.32 10.47 8.17
CA PRO A 101 2.33 9.64 8.83
C PRO A 101 1.69 8.43 9.51
N GLY A 102 2.20 7.23 9.23
CA GLY A 102 1.70 5.98 9.84
C GLY A 102 0.40 5.44 9.25
N PHE A 103 -0.06 5.96 8.11
CA PHE A 103 -1.21 5.41 7.38
C PHE A 103 -0.91 4.03 6.77
N GLU A 104 -1.89 3.11 6.79
CA GLU A 104 -1.75 1.77 6.22
C GLU A 104 -2.14 1.72 4.74
N CYS A 105 -1.19 1.36 3.86
CA CYS A 105 -1.42 1.31 2.41
C CYS A 105 -2.22 0.08 1.91
N ASP A 106 -2.04 -1.10 2.53
CA ASP A 106 -2.73 -2.35 2.15
C ASP A 106 -3.62 -3.00 3.23
N PRO A 107 -4.56 -2.26 3.84
CA PRO A 107 -5.59 -2.86 4.67
C PRO A 107 -6.46 -3.82 3.84
N ILE A 108 -6.84 -4.97 4.41
CA ILE A 108 -7.64 -5.99 3.71
C ILE A 108 -9.13 -5.82 4.00
N SER A 109 -9.94 -5.60 2.96
CA SER A 109 -11.40 -5.47 3.09
C SER A 109 -12.06 -6.76 3.59
N ARG A 110 -13.07 -6.62 4.47
CA ARG A 110 -13.71 -7.78 5.13
C ARG A 110 -14.45 -8.71 4.15
N ILE A 111 -15.06 -8.20 3.08
CA ILE A 111 -15.93 -8.98 2.19
C ILE A 111 -15.10 -9.71 1.11
N GLU A 112 -14.54 -8.99 0.14
CA GLU A 112 -13.78 -9.57 -0.97
C GLU A 112 -12.34 -9.96 -0.60
N GLY A 113 -11.76 -9.33 0.44
CA GLY A 113 -10.32 -9.41 0.71
C GLY A 113 -9.47 -8.55 -0.24
N ASP A 114 -10.11 -7.70 -1.04
CA ASP A 114 -9.44 -6.68 -1.84
C ASP A 114 -8.63 -5.73 -0.93
N THR A 115 -7.47 -5.28 -1.42
CA THR A 115 -6.75 -4.10 -0.92
C THR A 115 -7.36 -2.80 -1.50
N PRO A 116 -6.92 -1.60 -1.10
CA PRO A 116 -7.32 -0.36 -1.77
C PRO A 116 -6.90 -0.36 -3.25
N LEU A 117 -5.75 -0.91 -3.59
CA LEU A 117 -5.27 -1.01 -4.97
C LEU A 117 -6.19 -1.87 -5.85
N HIS A 118 -6.68 -3.01 -5.35
CA HIS A 118 -7.72 -3.80 -6.02
C HIS A 118 -9.00 -2.97 -6.26
N SER A 119 -9.38 -2.14 -5.27
CA SER A 119 -10.57 -1.30 -5.31
C SER A 119 -10.47 -0.19 -6.38
N ALA A 120 -9.29 0.42 -6.51
CA ALA A 120 -9.00 1.40 -7.56
C ALA A 120 -9.07 0.77 -8.96
N ILE A 121 -8.52 -0.44 -9.16
CA ILE A 121 -8.64 -1.17 -10.44
C ILE A 121 -10.12 -1.47 -10.78
N ARG A 122 -10.96 -1.83 -9.80
CA ARG A 122 -12.40 -2.01 -10.05
C ARG A 122 -13.08 -0.72 -10.49
N TYR A 123 -12.76 0.43 -9.88
CA TYR A 123 -13.28 1.72 -10.32
C TYR A 123 -12.82 2.05 -11.75
N ILE A 124 -11.51 1.97 -12.02
CA ILE A 124 -10.91 2.23 -13.33
C ILE A 124 -11.56 1.36 -14.41
N ASN A 125 -11.80 0.08 -14.16
CA ASN A 125 -12.46 -0.81 -15.11
C ASN A 125 -13.88 -0.34 -15.48
N THR A 126 -14.64 0.27 -14.56
CA THR A 126 -15.98 0.80 -14.90
C THR A 126 -15.88 1.95 -15.90
N ILE A 127 -15.15 3.01 -15.57
CA ILE A 127 -15.00 4.19 -16.43
C ILE A 127 -14.26 3.89 -17.74
N TYR A 128 -13.34 2.93 -17.73
CA TYR A 128 -12.66 2.45 -18.93
C TYR A 128 -13.59 1.62 -19.83
N SER A 129 -14.50 0.83 -19.25
CA SER A 129 -15.45 0.03 -20.04
C SER A 129 -16.47 0.90 -20.81
N ASP A 130 -16.86 2.04 -20.22
CA ASP A 130 -17.76 3.03 -20.84
C ASP A 130 -17.06 3.93 -21.88
N SER A 131 -15.73 4.08 -21.82
CA SER A 131 -14.97 5.00 -22.69
C SER A 131 -13.51 4.56 -22.91
N PRO A 132 -13.26 3.39 -23.53
CA PRO A 132 -11.92 2.79 -23.62
C PRO A 132 -10.95 3.54 -24.54
N THR A 133 -11.45 4.42 -25.41
CA THR A 133 -10.64 5.28 -26.30
C THR A 133 -10.44 6.69 -25.76
N ASN A 134 -10.84 6.97 -24.50
CA ASN A 134 -10.69 8.28 -23.89
C ASN A 134 -9.28 8.43 -23.28
N PRO A 135 -8.45 9.39 -23.74
CA PRO A 135 -7.11 9.59 -23.20
C PRO A 135 -7.13 9.99 -21.73
N GLN A 136 -8.05 10.86 -21.30
CA GLN A 136 -8.14 11.34 -19.91
C GLN A 136 -8.41 10.19 -18.93
N VAL A 137 -9.21 9.20 -19.32
CA VAL A 137 -9.44 7.99 -18.49
C VAL A 137 -8.15 7.16 -18.39
N SER A 138 -7.37 7.09 -19.46
CA SER A 138 -6.10 6.34 -19.53
C SER A 138 -4.92 7.08 -18.90
N GLU A 139 -5.07 8.38 -18.67
CA GLU A 139 -4.13 9.29 -18.00
C GLU A 139 -4.35 9.21 -16.49
N PHE A 140 -5.56 9.56 -16.03
CA PHE A 140 -6.04 9.41 -14.65
C PHE A 140 -5.78 8.00 -14.07
N ALA A 141 -6.08 6.95 -14.84
CA ALA A 141 -5.87 5.58 -14.38
C ALA A 141 -4.40 5.22 -14.19
N SER A 142 -3.48 5.86 -14.93
CA SER A 142 -2.05 5.70 -14.71
C SER A 142 -1.57 6.52 -13.53
N GLU A 143 -1.96 7.79 -13.43
CA GLU A 143 -1.54 8.69 -12.34
C GLU A 143 -1.97 8.15 -10.97
N LEU A 144 -3.24 7.75 -10.83
CA LEU A 144 -3.78 7.17 -9.60
C LEU A 144 -3.02 5.91 -9.17
N ILE A 145 -2.73 5.00 -10.11
CA ILE A 145 -2.08 3.73 -9.79
C ILE A 145 -0.57 3.90 -9.57
N SER A 146 0.08 4.86 -10.24
CA SER A 146 1.46 5.26 -9.91
C SER A 146 1.54 5.80 -8.49
N MET A 147 0.74 6.80 -8.14
CA MET A 147 0.69 7.40 -6.79
C MET A 147 0.50 6.34 -5.70
N MET A 148 -0.47 5.42 -5.87
CA MET A 148 -0.73 4.38 -4.88
C MET A 148 0.45 3.40 -4.71
N ILE A 149 1.13 3.02 -5.79
CA ILE A 149 2.29 2.11 -5.76
C ILE A 149 3.54 2.82 -5.24
N GLU A 150 3.77 4.07 -5.63
CA GLU A 150 4.91 4.89 -5.21
C GLU A 150 4.83 5.22 -3.70
N ALA A 151 3.63 5.36 -3.14
CA ALA A 151 3.38 5.43 -1.70
C ALA A 151 3.35 4.05 -1.00
N GLY A 152 3.67 2.96 -1.70
CA GLY A 152 3.93 1.64 -1.11
C GLY A 152 2.77 0.65 -1.07
N SER A 153 1.75 0.79 -1.92
CA SER A 153 0.70 -0.25 -2.05
C SER A 153 1.19 -1.44 -2.91
N ASP A 154 1.17 -2.66 -2.38
CA ASP A 154 1.73 -3.88 -2.98
C ASP A 154 0.84 -4.45 -4.13
N PRO A 155 1.33 -4.46 -5.40
CA PRO A 155 0.59 -4.96 -6.56
C PRO A 155 0.54 -6.49 -6.71
N LYS A 156 1.23 -7.25 -5.84
CA LYS A 156 1.30 -8.72 -5.81
C LYS A 156 0.32 -9.34 -4.81
N LEU A 157 -0.20 -8.57 -3.85
CA LEU A 157 -1.20 -9.04 -2.89
C LEU A 157 -2.44 -9.60 -3.58
N LYS A 158 -3.08 -10.57 -2.93
CA LYS A 158 -4.22 -11.32 -3.48
C LYS A 158 -5.46 -11.20 -2.61
N ASN A 159 -6.59 -10.96 -3.24
CA ASN A 159 -7.89 -11.05 -2.59
C ASN A 159 -8.34 -12.50 -2.36
N LYS A 160 -9.54 -12.72 -1.79
CA LYS A 160 -10.05 -14.07 -1.49
C LYS A 160 -10.34 -14.92 -2.74
N ALA A 161 -10.47 -14.30 -3.91
CA ALA A 161 -10.54 -15.02 -5.19
C ALA A 161 -9.15 -15.49 -5.68
N ASN A 162 -8.09 -15.22 -4.92
CA ASN A 162 -6.68 -15.43 -5.27
C ASN A 162 -6.20 -14.60 -6.47
N LEU A 163 -6.90 -13.51 -6.77
CA LEU A 163 -6.56 -12.58 -7.86
C LEU A 163 -5.75 -11.41 -7.32
N THR A 164 -4.76 -10.95 -8.08
CA THR A 164 -4.02 -9.69 -7.83
C THR A 164 -4.66 -8.50 -8.57
N PRO A 165 -4.30 -7.23 -8.24
CA PRO A 165 -4.74 -6.06 -9.00
C PRO A 165 -4.47 -6.18 -10.51
N TYR A 166 -3.28 -6.65 -10.91
CA TYR A 166 -2.92 -6.94 -12.31
C TYR A 166 -3.88 -7.92 -13.01
N GLN A 167 -4.38 -8.92 -12.28
CA GLN A 167 -5.33 -9.91 -12.80
C GLN A 167 -6.77 -9.37 -12.87
N LEU A 168 -7.09 -8.28 -12.16
CA LEU A 168 -8.37 -7.59 -12.25
C LEU A 168 -8.43 -6.56 -13.40
N VAL A 169 -7.32 -6.01 -13.89
CA VAL A 169 -7.32 -5.00 -14.97
C VAL A 169 -7.95 -5.55 -16.25
N ASP A 170 -8.89 -4.80 -16.84
CA ASP A 170 -9.52 -5.13 -18.12
C ASP A 170 -8.46 -5.53 -19.18
N PRO A 171 -8.60 -6.70 -19.83
CA PRO A 171 -7.63 -7.18 -20.82
C PRO A 171 -7.34 -6.22 -21.99
N ARG A 172 -8.24 -5.27 -22.27
CA ARG A 172 -8.10 -4.26 -23.32
C ARG A 172 -7.23 -3.07 -22.90
N ASN A 173 -7.06 -2.82 -21.60
CA ASN A 173 -6.25 -1.73 -21.08
C ASN A 173 -4.77 -2.16 -20.98
N GLU A 174 -4.16 -2.45 -22.13
CA GLU A 174 -2.77 -2.93 -22.24
C GLU A 174 -1.76 -2.00 -21.53
N LYS A 175 -1.98 -0.67 -21.60
CA LYS A 175 -1.16 0.34 -20.92
C LYS A 175 -1.10 0.12 -19.41
N LEU A 176 -2.26 0.01 -18.75
CA LEU A 176 -2.32 -0.16 -17.29
C LEU A 176 -1.83 -1.55 -16.87
N ARG A 177 -2.06 -2.57 -17.71
CA ARG A 177 -1.50 -3.91 -17.48
C ARG A 177 0.03 -3.87 -17.49
N GLN A 178 0.64 -3.18 -18.47
CA GLN A 178 2.09 -3.01 -18.53
C GLN A 178 2.61 -2.24 -17.32
N GLN A 179 2.02 -1.10 -16.97
CA GLN A 179 2.44 -0.28 -15.82
C GLN A 179 2.48 -1.06 -14.49
N ILE A 180 1.48 -1.92 -14.23
CA ILE A 180 1.47 -2.74 -13.01
C ILE A 180 2.48 -3.89 -13.10
N GLN A 181 2.75 -4.44 -14.29
CA GLN A 181 3.81 -5.44 -14.48
C GLN A 181 5.19 -4.81 -14.23
N ASP A 182 5.46 -3.64 -14.81
CA ASP A 182 6.71 -2.89 -14.63
C ASP A 182 6.98 -2.60 -13.15
N ALA A 183 5.94 -2.22 -12.39
CA ALA A 183 6.01 -2.02 -10.95
C ALA A 183 6.35 -3.31 -10.18
N ILE A 184 5.71 -4.44 -10.52
CA ILE A 184 5.99 -5.75 -9.91
C ILE A 184 7.45 -6.16 -10.20
N ASP A 185 7.90 -6.00 -11.44
CA ASP A 185 9.24 -6.42 -11.87
C ASP A 185 10.34 -5.58 -11.21
N VAL A 186 10.14 -4.25 -11.09
CA VAL A 186 11.02 -3.34 -10.33
C VAL A 186 11.10 -3.74 -8.86
N GLU A 187 10.00 -4.15 -8.25
CA GLU A 187 9.99 -4.57 -6.85
C GLU A 187 10.69 -5.92 -6.63
N MET A 188 10.58 -6.86 -7.58
CA MET A 188 11.36 -8.10 -7.55
C MET A 188 12.87 -7.84 -7.66
N MET A 189 13.29 -6.95 -8.56
CA MET A 189 14.71 -6.59 -8.73
C MET A 189 15.32 -5.92 -7.49
N LYS A 190 14.52 -5.19 -6.69
CA LYS A 190 14.98 -4.65 -5.39
C LYS A 190 15.31 -5.74 -4.35
N GLY A 191 14.74 -6.94 -4.48
CA GLY A 191 14.95 -8.04 -3.55
C GLY A 191 16.18 -8.92 -3.85
N ASP A 192 16.76 -8.81 -5.04
CA ASP A 192 17.85 -9.67 -5.53
C ASP A 192 19.24 -9.01 -5.38
N TYR A 193 19.30 -7.78 -4.85
CA TYR A 193 20.52 -7.00 -4.67
C TYR A 193 21.20 -7.34 -3.34
N ILE A 194 21.75 -8.56 -3.25
CA ILE A 194 22.77 -8.86 -2.23
C ILE A 194 24.06 -8.17 -2.68
N GLU A 195 24.55 -7.23 -1.88
CA GLU A 195 25.90 -6.71 -2.06
C GLU A 195 26.90 -7.77 -1.57
N ASP A 196 27.61 -8.41 -2.50
CA ASP A 196 28.78 -9.23 -2.19
C ASP A 196 29.91 -8.32 -1.65
N GLU A 197 29.92 -8.07 -0.33
CA GLU A 197 31.05 -7.41 0.33
C GLU A 197 32.30 -8.31 0.24
N GLU A 198 33.17 -8.06 -0.75
CA GLU A 198 34.51 -8.67 -0.87
C GLU A 198 35.34 -8.38 0.41
N GLY A 199 35.32 -9.32 1.36
CA GLY A 199 35.53 -9.02 2.79
C GLY A 199 36.54 -9.88 3.58
N GLY A 200 37.39 -10.69 2.93
CA GLY A 200 38.66 -11.14 3.51
C GLY A 200 38.74 -12.48 4.28
N GLU A 201 39.69 -13.32 3.82
CA GLU A 201 40.59 -14.23 4.57
C GLU A 201 40.04 -15.41 5.41
N GLU A 202 40.16 -16.60 4.80
CA GLU A 202 40.87 -17.81 5.30
C GLU A 202 40.37 -18.59 6.56
N GLY A 203 40.01 -19.86 6.32
CA GLY A 203 39.81 -20.91 7.33
C GLY A 203 39.56 -22.29 6.68
N GLU A 204 40.51 -23.22 6.79
CA GLU A 204 40.57 -24.47 6.01
C GLU A 204 39.92 -25.71 6.69
N GLU A 205 39.31 -26.59 5.86
CA GLU A 205 39.16 -28.09 5.99
C GLU A 205 38.47 -28.68 7.26
N GLU A 206 37.74 -29.82 7.30
CA GLU A 206 37.37 -30.95 6.40
C GLU A 206 35.93 -31.43 6.85
N GLU A 207 35.10 -32.31 6.26
CA GLU A 207 35.21 -33.35 5.20
C GLU A 207 33.83 -33.51 4.42
N GLU A 208 33.26 -34.71 4.31
CA GLU A 208 32.11 -35.12 3.46
C GLU A 208 30.67 -34.98 4.06
N GLY A 209 29.63 -35.03 3.19
CA GLY A 209 28.23 -35.22 3.64
C GLY A 209 27.11 -35.42 2.59
N GLY A 210 27.26 -34.95 1.34
CA GLY A 210 26.24 -35.05 0.28
C GLY A 210 25.09 -34.02 0.37
N VAL A 211 24.33 -33.71 -0.69
CA VAL A 211 24.28 -34.29 -2.04
C VAL A 211 24.47 -33.23 -3.13
N GLY A 212 25.13 -33.58 -4.24
CA GLY A 212 25.28 -32.68 -5.39
C GLY A 212 24.01 -32.65 -6.25
N SER A 213 23.28 -31.53 -6.24
CA SER A 213 22.15 -31.30 -7.14
C SER A 213 22.63 -30.83 -8.52
N ALA A 214 22.89 -31.78 -9.42
CA ALA A 214 23.32 -31.49 -10.79
C ALA A 214 22.20 -30.81 -11.61
N SER A 215 22.20 -29.47 -11.62
CA SER A 215 21.45 -28.66 -12.59
C SER A 215 22.26 -28.59 -13.89
N ASP A 216 22.17 -29.66 -14.69
CA ASP A 216 23.01 -29.91 -15.87
C ASP A 216 22.82 -28.83 -16.96
N SER A 217 23.79 -27.92 -17.05
CA SER A 217 23.70 -26.68 -17.84
C SER A 217 24.49 -26.75 -19.16
N ASP A 218 24.24 -27.78 -19.97
CA ASP A 218 24.80 -27.88 -21.32
C ASP A 218 23.72 -28.20 -22.37
N PHE A 219 23.09 -27.14 -22.90
CA PHE A 219 21.95 -27.24 -23.82
C PHE A 219 22.42 -27.52 -25.25
N ASP A 220 22.53 -28.79 -25.66
CA ASP A 220 22.75 -29.17 -27.07
C ASP A 220 21.49 -28.88 -27.92
N PRO A 221 21.54 -27.92 -28.87
CA PRO A 221 20.41 -27.61 -29.73
C PRO A 221 20.09 -28.73 -30.73
N GLU A 222 21.04 -29.63 -31.04
CA GLU A 222 20.86 -30.75 -31.96
C GLU A 222 20.18 -31.95 -31.28
N GLU A 223 20.51 -32.30 -30.04
CA GLU A 223 19.72 -33.28 -29.29
C GLU A 223 18.26 -32.80 -29.10
N TYR A 224 18.04 -31.53 -28.75
CA TYR A 224 16.69 -30.97 -28.66
C TYR A 224 15.89 -31.09 -29.98
N ARG A 225 16.55 -30.89 -31.14
CA ARG A 225 15.93 -31.08 -32.48
C ARG A 225 15.57 -32.55 -32.71
N ARG A 226 16.47 -33.49 -32.41
CA ARG A 226 16.25 -34.94 -32.57
C ARG A 226 15.10 -35.44 -31.69
N GLU A 227 15.02 -34.96 -30.45
CA GLU A 227 13.94 -35.36 -29.53
C GLU A 227 12.60 -34.74 -29.91
N LYS A 228 12.58 -33.49 -30.40
CA LYS A 228 11.38 -32.91 -31.01
C LYS A 228 10.89 -33.74 -32.21
N GLU A 229 11.79 -34.16 -33.10
CA GLU A 229 11.43 -35.03 -34.24
C GLU A 229 10.88 -36.39 -33.80
N ARG A 230 11.52 -37.05 -32.82
CA ARG A 230 11.02 -38.32 -32.24
C ARG A 230 9.58 -38.14 -31.73
N ARG A 231 9.34 -37.08 -30.96
CA ARG A 231 8.04 -36.77 -30.37
C ARG A 231 6.97 -36.41 -31.41
N GLU A 232 7.34 -35.78 -32.53
CA GLU A 232 6.43 -35.56 -33.66
C GLU A 232 6.14 -36.83 -34.46
N LYS A 233 7.15 -37.68 -34.69
CA LYS A 233 6.98 -38.99 -35.36
C LYS A 233 6.06 -39.91 -34.54
N ALA A 234 6.23 -39.96 -33.23
CA ALA A 234 5.34 -40.69 -32.32
C ALA A 234 3.89 -40.16 -32.37
N LYS A 235 3.67 -38.84 -32.36
CA LYS A 235 2.34 -38.23 -32.49
C LYS A 235 1.69 -38.52 -33.86
N LYS A 236 2.47 -38.49 -34.95
CA LYS A 236 1.99 -38.83 -36.30
C LYS A 236 1.63 -40.32 -36.42
N ALA A 237 2.35 -41.22 -35.75
CA ALA A 237 1.98 -42.63 -35.66
C ALA A 237 0.67 -42.83 -34.86
N ALA A 238 0.51 -42.14 -33.73
CA ALA A 238 -0.69 -42.23 -32.89
C ALA A 238 -1.96 -41.70 -33.60
N ASN A 239 -1.86 -40.60 -34.35
CA ASN A 239 -2.97 -40.05 -35.14
C ASN A 239 -3.19 -40.73 -36.52
N GLY A 240 -2.35 -41.71 -36.89
CA GLY A 240 -2.42 -42.41 -38.17
C GLY A 240 -3.14 -43.76 -38.13
N GLY A 241 -3.69 -44.16 -36.98
CA GLY A 241 -4.33 -45.46 -36.75
C GLY A 241 -5.85 -45.37 -36.58
N ALA A 242 -6.57 -45.09 -37.66
CA ALA A 242 -8.03 -45.13 -37.75
C ALA A 242 -8.47 -45.56 -39.16
#